data_AF-A0AAD7UDR5-F1
#
_entry.id   AF-A0AAD7UDR5-F1
#
_cell.length_a   1.000
_cell.length_b   1.000
_cell.length_c   1.000
_cell.angle_alpha   90.00
_cell.angle_beta   90.00
_cell.angle_gamma   90.00
#
_symmetry.space_group_name_H-M   'P 1'
#
loop_
_entity.id
_entity.type
_entity.pdbx_description
1 polymer ?
#
loop_
_entity_poly.entity_id
_entity_poly.type
_entity_poly.pdbx_seq_one_letter_code
_entity_poly.pdbx_strand_id
1 'polypeptide(L)'
;MEEEQGGVKDYKVTIEYKHLRSNAPGGVYVVPIELRRWSGVIFVRRGLYAGGVFKFEVRLPPAYNDHDAWPELRFLSDVFSPYVSPEGAVDLKAAYPSWNPSKHFVVTALTFLKKLFYVKRGFEDYETPFNPEAKRLFETPEFLERVAACVRKSNDPKHLYDHHHHHHPMLSFSGKQKNLDGLRDVIYRLADPPEDDPYGLEPRKLLDRDTIPPDLPLADACLDYVAESKRADKQS
;
A
#
# COMPACT_ATOMS: atom_id res chain seq x y z
N MET A 1 21.12 25.20 9.08
CA MET A 1 19.69 25.52 9.34
C MET A 1 18.75 24.65 8.50
N GLU A 2 19.06 24.34 7.24
CA GLU A 2 18.29 23.40 6.42
C GLU A 2 18.48 21.93 6.83
N GLU A 3 19.70 21.51 7.16
CA GLU A 3 20.00 20.14 7.63
C GLU A 3 19.28 19.77 8.93
N GLU A 4 19.18 20.73 9.86
CA GLU A 4 18.51 20.55 11.15
C GLU A 4 16.98 20.41 10.99
N GLN A 5 16.40 21.12 10.02
CA GLN A 5 14.98 21.00 9.66
C GLN A 5 14.68 19.66 8.94
N GLY A 6 15.61 19.18 8.11
CA GLY A 6 15.54 17.85 7.49
C GLY A 6 15.44 16.74 8.54
N GLY A 7 16.29 16.79 9.57
CA GLY A 7 16.29 15.82 10.67
C GLY A 7 14.97 15.76 11.46
N VAL A 8 14.33 16.90 11.72
CA VAL A 8 13.02 16.94 12.39
C VAL A 8 11.91 16.33 11.52
N LYS A 9 11.92 16.60 10.20
CA LYS A 9 10.94 16.02 9.27
C LYS A 9 11.11 14.49 9.15
N ASP A 10 12.35 14.02 9.06
CA ASP A 10 12.71 12.61 9.02
C ASP A 10 12.28 11.86 10.31
N TYR A 11 12.41 12.52 11.45
CA TYR A 11 11.93 11.98 12.72
C TYR A 11 10.40 11.82 12.73
N LYS A 12 9.65 12.81 12.23
CA LYS A 12 8.18 12.70 12.09
C LYS A 12 7.77 11.55 11.19
N VAL A 13 8.44 11.36 10.05
CA VAL A 13 8.20 10.23 9.14
C VAL A 13 8.39 8.89 9.86
N THR A 14 9.44 8.77 10.69
CA THR A 14 9.68 7.57 11.49
C THR A 14 8.56 7.31 12.51
N ILE A 15 8.04 8.37 13.14
CA ILE A 15 6.91 8.28 14.07
C ILE A 15 5.64 7.81 13.33
N GLU A 16 5.35 8.36 12.15
CA GLU A 16 4.19 7.93 11.35
C GLU A 16 4.28 6.46 10.97
N TYR A 17 5.46 5.99 10.56
CA TYR A 17 5.66 4.57 10.26
C TYR A 17 5.41 3.67 11.48
N LYS A 18 5.91 4.05 12.66
CA LYS A 18 5.64 3.30 13.91
C LYS A 18 4.13 3.24 14.22
N HIS A 19 3.40 4.34 13.99
CA HIS A 19 1.96 4.36 14.19
C HIS A 19 1.19 3.45 13.23
N LEU A 20 1.68 3.28 11.99
CA LEU A 20 1.03 2.40 11.01
C LEU A 20 0.97 0.94 11.46
N ARG A 21 1.92 0.46 12.28
CA ARG A 21 1.91 -0.93 12.78
C ARG A 21 0.60 -1.30 13.48
N SER A 22 -0.02 -0.35 14.17
CA SER A 22 -1.28 -0.56 14.91
C SER A 22 -2.50 0.07 14.24
N ASN A 23 -2.31 0.97 13.28
CA ASN A 23 -3.39 1.82 12.73
C ASN A 23 -3.55 1.71 11.21
N ALA A 24 -2.76 0.87 10.54
CA ALA A 24 -2.92 0.65 9.10
C ALA A 24 -4.36 0.19 8.78
N PRO A 25 -4.98 0.70 7.69
CA PRO A 25 -6.29 0.24 7.28
C PRO A 25 -6.28 -1.28 7.02
N GLY A 26 -7.22 -2.01 7.59
CA GLY A 26 -7.22 -3.48 7.46
C GLY A 26 -7.15 -3.96 6.00
N GLY A 27 -6.25 -4.90 5.72
CA GLY A 27 -5.96 -5.39 4.37
C GLY A 27 -4.88 -4.60 3.63
N VAL A 28 -4.37 -3.50 4.20
CA VAL A 28 -3.23 -2.73 3.67
C VAL A 28 -1.99 -3.04 4.51
N TYR A 29 -0.89 -3.39 3.85
CA TYR A 29 0.40 -3.69 4.47
C TYR A 29 1.47 -2.82 3.82
N VAL A 30 2.39 -2.27 4.62
CA VAL A 30 3.42 -1.34 4.16
C VAL A 30 4.74 -1.62 4.88
N VAL A 31 5.83 -1.63 4.13
CA VAL A 31 7.20 -1.75 4.64
C VAL A 31 8.08 -0.66 4.04
N PRO A 32 9.02 -0.08 4.80
CA PRO A 32 9.94 0.91 4.28
C PRO A 32 10.99 0.22 3.42
N ILE A 33 11.23 0.75 2.21
CA ILE A 33 12.42 0.43 1.42
C ILE A 33 13.53 1.38 1.83
N GLU A 34 13.18 2.65 1.99
CA GLU A 34 14.01 3.74 2.50
C GLU A 34 13.15 4.59 3.45
N LEU A 35 13.74 5.55 4.17
CA LEU A 35 13.03 6.41 5.12
C LEU A 35 11.78 7.08 4.49
N ARG A 36 11.93 7.62 3.27
CA ARG A 36 10.90 8.36 2.55
C ARG A 36 10.27 7.59 1.40
N ARG A 37 10.53 6.28 1.30
CA ARG A 37 10.02 5.43 0.22
C ARG A 37 9.57 4.08 0.76
N TRP A 38 8.29 3.78 0.67
CA TRP A 38 7.70 2.57 1.26
C TRP A 38 7.00 1.71 0.21
N SER A 39 7.19 0.40 0.28
CA SER A 39 6.47 -0.58 -0.53
C SER A 39 5.21 -1.02 0.19
N GLY A 40 4.10 -1.13 -0.53
CA GLY A 40 2.84 -1.58 0.03
C GLY A 40 2.09 -2.57 -0.83
N VAL A 41 1.18 -3.30 -0.19
CA VAL A 41 0.24 -4.22 -0.83
C VAL A 41 -1.12 -4.09 -0.17
N ILE A 42 -2.19 -4.12 -0.98
CA ILE A 42 -3.57 -4.17 -0.50
C ILE A 42 -4.28 -5.44 -0.99
N PHE A 43 -4.91 -6.13 -0.04
CA PHE A 43 -5.79 -7.27 -0.28
C PHE A 43 -7.24 -6.80 -0.22
N VAL A 44 -7.91 -6.84 -1.37
CA VAL A 44 -9.29 -6.36 -1.49
C VAL A 44 -10.25 -7.52 -1.24
N ARG A 45 -11.08 -7.42 -0.20
CA ARG A 45 -11.95 -8.52 0.25
C ARG A 45 -13.38 -8.46 -0.30
N ARG A 46 -13.84 -7.28 -0.72
CA ARG A 46 -15.23 -7.05 -1.16
C ARG A 46 -15.27 -5.99 -2.26
N GLY A 47 -16.41 -5.89 -2.94
CA GLY A 47 -16.61 -4.92 -4.02
C GLY A 47 -16.10 -5.46 -5.36
N LEU A 48 -16.04 -4.57 -6.35
CA LEU A 48 -15.71 -4.93 -7.75
C LEU A 48 -14.30 -5.52 -7.91
N TYR A 49 -13.41 -5.17 -6.98
CA TYR A 49 -12.01 -5.58 -6.96
C TYR A 49 -11.73 -6.75 -6.02
N ALA A 50 -12.77 -7.42 -5.50
CA ALA A 50 -12.61 -8.53 -4.55
C ALA A 50 -11.68 -9.64 -5.10
N GLY A 51 -10.81 -10.16 -4.24
CA GLY A 51 -9.79 -11.15 -4.61
C GLY A 51 -8.54 -10.55 -5.26
N GLY A 52 -8.50 -9.24 -5.49
CA GLY A 52 -7.31 -8.57 -6.02
C GLY A 52 -6.22 -8.32 -4.98
N VAL A 53 -4.97 -8.43 -5.42
CA VAL A 53 -3.75 -8.17 -4.64
C VAL A 53 -2.94 -7.07 -5.32
N PHE A 54 -3.17 -5.82 -4.94
CA PHE A 54 -2.58 -4.68 -5.64
C PHE A 54 -1.34 -4.16 -4.91
N LYS A 55 -0.21 -4.15 -5.60
CA LYS A 55 1.05 -3.56 -5.12
C LYS A 55 1.06 -2.06 -5.38
N PHE A 56 1.62 -1.30 -4.45
CA PHE A 56 1.78 0.14 -4.57
C PHE A 56 3.04 0.61 -3.87
N GLU A 57 3.37 1.88 -4.07
CA GLU A 57 4.49 2.56 -3.44
C GLU A 57 4.01 3.88 -2.82
N VAL A 58 4.63 4.25 -1.71
CA VAL A 58 4.51 5.55 -1.06
C VAL A 58 5.84 6.27 -1.21
N ARG A 59 5.84 7.49 -1.75
CA ARG A 59 7.02 8.38 -1.74
C ARG A 59 6.69 9.65 -0.99
N LEU A 60 7.58 10.03 -0.08
CA LEU A 60 7.43 11.22 0.74
C LEU A 60 8.40 12.28 0.21
N PRO A 61 7.92 13.39 -0.39
CA PRO A 61 8.82 14.43 -0.88
C PRO A 61 9.66 15.02 0.27
N PRO A 62 10.79 15.69 -0.01
CA PRO A 62 11.58 16.37 1.03
C PRO A 62 10.76 17.36 1.87
N ALA A 63 9.79 18.02 1.23
CA ALA A 63 8.85 18.94 1.87
C ALA A 63 7.72 18.26 2.67
N TYR A 64 7.61 16.93 2.66
CA TYR A 64 6.57 16.22 3.42
C TYR A 64 6.59 16.61 4.90
N ASN A 65 5.41 16.84 5.47
CA ASN A 65 5.12 17.52 6.75
C ASN A 65 5.06 19.05 6.71
N ASP A 66 5.24 19.67 5.55
CA ASP A 66 4.87 21.07 5.31
C ASP A 66 3.40 21.18 4.87
N HIS A 67 2.89 22.41 4.83
CA HIS A 67 1.59 22.69 4.22
C HIS A 67 1.66 22.41 2.71
N ASP A 68 0.61 21.75 2.20
CA ASP A 68 0.46 21.43 0.77
C ASP A 68 1.61 20.57 0.21
N ALA A 69 2.17 19.69 1.05
CA ALA A 69 3.15 18.68 0.68
C ALA A 69 2.57 17.26 0.86
N TRP A 70 1.86 16.78 -0.16
CA TRP A 70 1.28 15.44 -0.18
C TRP A 70 2.35 14.34 -0.30
N PRO A 71 2.09 13.14 0.23
CA PRO A 71 2.81 11.96 -0.21
C PRO A 71 2.36 11.59 -1.63
N GLU A 72 3.24 10.98 -2.41
CA GLU A 72 2.88 10.36 -3.67
C GLU A 72 2.50 8.90 -3.41
N LEU A 73 1.30 8.52 -3.86
CA LEU A 73 0.87 7.12 -3.88
C LEU A 73 0.79 6.66 -5.33
N ARG A 74 1.43 5.54 -5.63
CA ARG A 74 1.44 4.97 -6.99
C ARG A 74 1.24 3.47 -6.96
N PHE A 75 0.23 2.97 -7.67
CA PHE A 75 0.09 1.54 -7.92
C PHE A 75 1.17 1.05 -8.88
N LEU A 76 1.74 -0.09 -8.53
CA LEU A 76 2.64 -0.88 -9.37
C LEU A 76 1.86 -1.95 -10.14
N SER A 77 0.70 -2.35 -9.60
CA SER A 77 -0.28 -3.19 -10.29
C SER A 77 -1.22 -2.33 -11.15
N ASP A 78 -1.73 -2.89 -12.24
CA ASP A 78 -2.77 -2.23 -13.05
C ASP A 78 -4.05 -2.03 -12.22
N VAL A 79 -4.53 -0.79 -12.12
CA VAL A 79 -5.80 -0.44 -11.46
C VAL A 79 -6.62 0.47 -12.36
N PHE A 80 -7.86 0.07 -12.67
CA PHE A 80 -8.76 0.82 -13.54
C PHE A 80 -9.80 1.63 -12.74
N SER A 81 -9.39 2.77 -12.18
CA SER A 81 -10.24 3.60 -11.31
C SER A 81 -10.20 5.07 -11.74
N PRO A 82 -11.29 5.85 -11.60
CA PRO A 82 -11.29 7.28 -11.94
C PRO A 82 -10.22 8.09 -11.18
N TYR A 83 -9.88 7.69 -9.96
CA TYR A 83 -8.90 8.35 -9.10
C TYR A 83 -7.46 7.88 -9.32
N VAL A 84 -7.23 6.96 -10.27
CA VAL A 84 -5.91 6.38 -10.52
C VAL A 84 -5.54 6.62 -11.98
N SER A 85 -4.43 7.31 -12.22
CA SER A 85 -3.97 7.58 -13.59
C SER A 85 -3.61 6.27 -14.31
N PRO A 86 -3.56 6.25 -15.65
CA PRO A 86 -3.10 5.08 -16.39
C PRO A 86 -1.71 4.56 -15.98
N GLU A 87 -0.85 5.46 -15.45
CA GLU A 87 0.48 5.15 -14.95
C GLU A 87 0.49 4.68 -13.48
N GLY A 88 -0.67 4.68 -12.82
CA GLY A 88 -0.87 4.20 -11.46
C GLY A 88 -0.87 5.29 -10.38
N ALA A 89 -0.71 6.57 -10.70
CA ALA A 89 -0.69 7.64 -9.70
C ALA A 89 -2.07 7.83 -9.08
N VAL A 90 -2.15 8.01 -7.75
CA VAL A 90 -3.42 8.22 -7.04
C VAL A 90 -3.68 9.71 -6.83
N ASP A 91 -4.88 10.17 -7.14
CA ASP A 91 -5.30 11.55 -6.91
C ASP A 91 -5.67 11.80 -5.43
N LEU A 92 -4.66 12.04 -4.59
CA LEU A 92 -4.90 12.44 -3.21
C LEU A 92 -5.56 13.81 -3.08
N LYS A 93 -5.43 14.69 -4.08
CA LYS A 93 -5.99 16.04 -4.03
C LYS A 93 -7.51 16.02 -4.15
N ALA A 94 -8.07 15.03 -4.84
CA ALA A 94 -9.51 14.80 -4.88
C ALA A 94 -10.11 14.58 -3.48
N ALA A 95 -9.38 13.91 -2.57
CA ALA A 95 -9.82 13.70 -1.19
C ALA A 95 -9.35 14.78 -0.22
N TYR A 96 -8.16 15.33 -0.48
CA TYR A 96 -7.48 16.28 0.39
C TYR A 96 -6.99 17.47 -0.47
N PRO A 97 -7.88 18.43 -0.82
CA PRO A 97 -7.53 19.57 -1.67
C PRO A 97 -6.41 20.46 -1.10
N SER A 98 -6.24 20.43 0.23
CA SER A 98 -5.06 20.96 0.93
C SER A 98 -4.44 19.89 1.83
N TRP A 99 -3.12 19.92 1.99
CA TRP A 99 -2.41 19.02 2.90
C TRP A 99 -2.05 19.77 4.19
N ASN A 100 -2.69 19.38 5.30
CA ASN A 100 -2.45 19.99 6.60
C ASN A 100 -1.71 18.98 7.50
N PRO A 101 -0.45 19.22 7.87
CA PRO A 101 0.36 18.28 8.65
C PRO A 101 -0.13 18.08 10.09
N SER A 102 -1.12 18.84 10.56
CA SER A 102 -1.80 18.61 11.84
C SER A 102 -3.01 17.67 11.71
N LYS A 103 -3.44 17.34 10.49
CA LYS A 103 -4.65 16.54 10.22
C LYS A 103 -4.39 15.34 9.30
N HIS A 104 -3.42 15.46 8.40
CA HIS A 104 -3.15 14.51 7.33
C HIS A 104 -1.77 13.89 7.51
N PHE A 105 -1.72 12.58 7.33
CA PHE A 105 -0.57 11.72 7.58
C PHE A 105 -0.59 10.56 6.56
N VAL A 106 0.44 9.74 6.50
CA VAL A 106 0.44 8.60 5.56
C VAL A 106 -0.73 7.66 5.83
N VAL A 107 -1.15 7.47 7.09
CA VAL A 107 -2.33 6.65 7.42
C VAL A 107 -3.62 7.18 6.79
N THR A 108 -3.80 8.51 6.68
CA THR A 108 -4.98 9.09 6.03
C THR A 108 -4.92 8.87 4.52
N ALA A 109 -3.73 9.03 3.91
CA ALA A 109 -3.51 8.72 2.50
C ALA A 109 -3.81 7.24 2.17
N LEU A 110 -3.32 6.31 2.99
CA LEU A 110 -3.58 4.87 2.84
C LEU A 110 -5.07 4.52 3.07
N THR A 111 -5.73 5.25 3.98
CA THR A 111 -7.18 5.11 4.20
C THR A 111 -7.95 5.51 2.94
N PHE A 112 -7.57 6.61 2.29
CA PHE A 112 -8.17 7.00 1.03
C PHE A 112 -7.85 6.01 -0.11
N LEU A 113 -6.60 5.57 -0.25
CA LEU A 113 -6.20 4.53 -1.21
C LEU A 113 -7.08 3.27 -1.07
N LYS A 114 -7.34 2.83 0.16
CA LYS A 114 -8.26 1.71 0.41
C LYS A 114 -9.67 2.03 -0.07
N LYS A 115 -10.18 3.23 0.21
CA LYS A 115 -11.55 3.62 -0.18
C LYS A 115 -11.79 3.53 -1.68
N LEU A 116 -10.76 3.74 -2.51
CA LEU A 116 -10.85 3.64 -3.98
C LEU A 116 -11.51 2.34 -4.46
N PHE A 117 -11.25 1.23 -3.75
CA PHE A 117 -11.76 -0.10 -4.10
C PHE A 117 -13.22 -0.35 -3.66
N TYR A 118 -13.81 0.57 -2.89
CA TYR A 118 -15.15 0.45 -2.33
C TYR A 118 -16.10 1.59 -2.74
N VAL A 119 -15.66 2.47 -3.64
CA VAL A 119 -16.50 3.54 -4.21
C VAL A 119 -17.62 2.91 -5.02
N LYS A 120 -18.85 3.37 -4.80
CA LYS A 120 -20.06 2.89 -5.50
C LYS A 120 -20.72 3.93 -6.41
N ARG A 121 -20.40 5.22 -6.20
CA ARG A 121 -20.96 6.41 -6.86
C ARG A 121 -20.17 7.63 -6.36
N GLY A 122 -20.49 8.83 -6.85
CA GLY A 122 -19.95 10.08 -6.30
C GLY A 122 -18.84 10.71 -7.13
N PHE A 123 -18.88 10.55 -8.45
CA PHE A 123 -17.92 11.21 -9.36
C PHE A 123 -18.51 12.46 -10.00
N GLU A 124 -19.75 12.85 -9.66
CA GLU A 124 -20.42 14.02 -10.25
C GLU A 124 -19.56 15.28 -10.08
N ASP A 125 -19.06 15.52 -8.87
CA ASP A 125 -18.24 16.69 -8.54
C ASP A 125 -16.74 16.51 -8.89
N TYR A 126 -16.35 15.36 -9.45
CA TYR A 126 -14.95 15.08 -9.78
C TYR A 126 -14.61 15.49 -11.22
N GLU A 127 -14.53 16.81 -11.48
CA GLU A 127 -14.46 17.38 -12.83
C GLU A 127 -13.24 16.92 -13.64
N THR A 128 -12.07 16.81 -13.01
CA THR A 128 -10.79 16.49 -13.65
C THR A 128 -10.24 15.15 -13.13
N PRO A 129 -10.86 14.02 -13.50
CA PRO A 129 -10.41 12.72 -13.04
C PRO A 129 -9.03 12.36 -13.59
N PHE A 130 -8.20 11.71 -12.77
CA PHE A 130 -6.93 11.16 -13.23
C PHE A 130 -7.10 10.13 -14.34
N ASN A 131 -8.24 9.43 -14.36
CA ASN A 131 -8.64 8.57 -15.47
C ASN A 131 -10.05 8.91 -15.96
N PRO A 132 -10.15 9.81 -16.96
CA PRO A 132 -11.42 10.20 -17.56
C PRO A 132 -12.18 9.04 -18.20
N GLU A 133 -11.47 8.06 -18.74
CA GLU A 133 -12.06 6.87 -19.35
C GLU A 133 -12.75 6.00 -18.30
N ALA A 134 -12.08 5.73 -17.18
CA ALA A 134 -12.67 4.99 -16.07
C ALA A 134 -13.89 5.72 -15.48
N LYS A 135 -13.87 7.06 -15.41
CA LYS A 135 -15.04 7.85 -14.99
C LYS A 135 -16.21 7.67 -15.96
N ARG A 136 -15.95 7.80 -17.27
CA ARG A 136 -16.98 7.66 -18.32
C ARG A 136 -17.62 6.28 -18.33
N LEU A 137 -16.83 5.23 -18.08
CA LEU A 137 -17.28 3.85 -18.13
C LEU A 137 -17.82 3.32 -16.80
N PHE A 138 -17.74 4.05 -15.69
CA PHE A 138 -17.95 3.51 -14.33
C PHE A 138 -19.23 2.67 -14.15
N GLU A 139 -20.31 3.03 -14.84
CA GLU A 139 -21.62 2.35 -14.77
C GLU A 139 -21.89 1.39 -15.94
N THR A 140 -20.87 1.07 -16.74
CA THR A 140 -20.98 0.18 -17.91
C THR A 140 -20.41 -1.21 -17.63
N PRO A 141 -20.85 -2.25 -18.37
CA PRO A 141 -20.24 -3.57 -18.30
C PRO A 141 -18.74 -3.57 -18.65
N GLU A 142 -18.32 -2.68 -19.54
CA GLU A 142 -16.92 -2.55 -19.94
C GLU A 142 -16.01 -2.19 -18.75
N PHE A 143 -16.46 -1.33 -17.83
CA PHE A 143 -15.71 -1.04 -16.61
C PHE A 143 -15.52 -2.30 -15.76
N LEU A 144 -16.55 -3.13 -15.61
CA LEU A 144 -16.47 -4.38 -14.86
C LEU A 144 -15.46 -5.35 -15.50
N GLU A 145 -15.43 -5.45 -16.83
CA GLU A 145 -14.46 -6.28 -17.55
C GLU A 145 -13.02 -5.80 -17.34
N ARG A 146 -12.79 -4.48 -17.38
CA ARG A 146 -11.47 -3.87 -17.12
C ARG A 146 -11.02 -4.11 -15.69
N VAL A 147 -11.91 -3.94 -14.71
CA VAL A 147 -11.62 -4.24 -13.31
C VAL A 147 -11.31 -5.72 -13.10
N ALA A 148 -12.08 -6.63 -13.71
CA ALA A 148 -11.82 -8.07 -13.63
C ALA A 148 -10.47 -8.44 -14.26
N ALA A 149 -10.06 -7.76 -15.34
CA ALA A 149 -8.72 -7.91 -15.92
C ALA A 149 -7.61 -7.45 -14.95
N CYS A 150 -7.79 -6.31 -14.27
CA CYS A 150 -6.88 -5.84 -13.22
C CYS A 150 -6.76 -6.87 -12.08
N VAL A 151 -7.87 -7.42 -11.58
CA VAL A 151 -7.86 -8.44 -10.52
C VAL A 151 -7.11 -9.70 -10.97
N ARG A 152 -7.37 -10.21 -12.18
CA ARG A 152 -6.66 -11.39 -12.71
C ARG A 152 -5.16 -11.15 -12.82
N LYS A 153 -4.74 -10.01 -13.40
CA LYS A 153 -3.32 -9.65 -13.52
C LYS A 153 -2.64 -9.47 -12.17
N SER A 154 -3.35 -8.91 -11.19
CA SER A 154 -2.80 -8.67 -9.84
C SER A 154 -2.40 -9.97 -9.12
N ASN A 155 -3.02 -11.09 -9.51
CA ASN A 155 -2.76 -12.42 -8.98
C ASN A 155 -1.79 -13.24 -9.83
N ASP A 156 -1.29 -12.71 -10.97
CA ASP A 156 -0.32 -13.45 -11.80
C ASP A 156 0.97 -13.67 -10.99
N PRO A 157 1.42 -14.94 -10.83
CA PRO A 157 2.67 -15.27 -10.16
C PRO A 157 3.86 -14.42 -10.65
N LYS A 158 3.95 -14.13 -11.94
CA LYS A 158 5.03 -13.30 -12.49
C LYS A 158 5.06 -11.94 -11.79
N HIS A 159 3.91 -11.29 -11.60
CA HIS A 159 3.81 -10.00 -10.91
C HIS A 159 3.88 -10.10 -9.39
N LEU A 160 3.52 -11.24 -8.79
CA LEU A 160 3.66 -11.51 -7.36
C LEU A 160 5.13 -11.71 -6.95
N TYR A 161 5.92 -12.38 -7.78
CA TYR A 161 7.30 -12.79 -7.48
C TYR A 161 8.38 -11.95 -8.19
N ASP A 162 8.00 -11.02 -9.07
CA ASP A 162 9.00 -10.27 -9.82
C ASP A 162 9.93 -9.41 -8.96
N HIS A 163 11.22 -9.51 -9.26
CA HIS A 163 12.32 -8.75 -8.68
C HIS A 163 12.82 -7.64 -9.62
N HIS A 164 11.99 -7.16 -10.54
CA HIS A 164 12.40 -6.15 -11.50
C HIS A 164 12.45 -4.75 -10.90
N HIS A 165 13.44 -4.50 -10.04
CA HIS A 165 14.28 -3.30 -10.06
C HIS A 165 15.62 -3.63 -9.39
N HIS A 166 16.70 -3.56 -10.17
CA HIS A 166 18.09 -3.91 -9.81
C HIS A 166 18.72 -3.10 -8.67
N HIS A 167 17.95 -2.43 -7.82
CA HIS A 167 18.49 -1.67 -6.71
C HIS A 167 17.85 -1.93 -5.34
N HIS A 168 16.63 -2.47 -5.20
CA HIS A 168 16.06 -2.70 -3.87
C HIS A 168 15.06 -3.88 -3.82
N PRO A 169 15.06 -4.70 -2.74
CA PRO A 169 14.08 -5.74 -2.56
C PRO A 169 12.70 -5.10 -2.33
N MET A 170 11.86 -5.11 -3.36
CA MET A 170 10.42 -4.90 -3.19
C MET A 170 9.84 -5.99 -2.27
N LEU A 171 8.60 -5.83 -1.81
CA LEU A 171 7.81 -6.93 -1.25
C LEU A 171 7.68 -8.05 -2.30
N SER A 172 8.70 -8.90 -2.35
CA SER A 172 8.82 -10.09 -3.17
C SER A 172 8.69 -11.27 -2.23
N PHE A 173 7.83 -12.23 -2.58
CA PHE A 173 7.70 -13.47 -1.83
C PHE A 173 8.84 -14.42 -2.18
N SER A 174 10.07 -14.06 -1.82
CA SER A 174 11.25 -14.92 -2.00
C SER A 174 11.26 -16.04 -0.94
N GLY A 175 11.65 -17.23 -1.38
CA GLY A 175 11.74 -18.50 -0.65
C GLY A 175 12.49 -18.51 0.69
N LYS A 176 13.16 -17.42 1.07
CA LYS A 176 14.21 -17.45 2.11
C LYS A 176 14.18 -16.28 3.10
N GLN A 177 13.10 -15.51 3.18
CA GLN A 177 12.93 -14.51 4.25
C GLN A 177 12.00 -15.05 5.33
N LYS A 178 12.57 -15.53 6.44
CA LYS A 178 11.84 -16.15 7.57
C LYS A 178 10.71 -15.28 8.16
N ASN A 179 10.78 -13.94 7.99
CA ASN A 179 9.74 -13.00 8.41
C ASN A 179 8.58 -12.81 7.42
N LEU A 180 8.75 -13.24 6.16
CA LEU A 180 7.72 -13.16 5.12
C LEU A 180 6.92 -14.46 5.00
N ASP A 181 7.37 -15.54 5.65
CA ASP A 181 6.69 -16.84 5.61
C ASP A 181 5.30 -16.77 6.26
N GLY A 182 5.10 -15.94 7.29
CA GLY A 182 3.77 -15.67 7.86
C GLY A 182 2.85 -14.88 6.91
N LEU A 183 3.40 -13.95 6.12
CA LEU A 183 2.66 -13.22 5.08
C LEU A 183 2.34 -14.14 3.90
N ARG A 184 3.27 -15.01 3.50
CA ARG A 184 3.04 -16.07 2.51
C ARG A 184 1.92 -17.00 2.95
N ASP A 185 1.95 -17.51 4.17
CA ASP A 185 0.94 -18.46 4.66
C ASP A 185 -0.46 -17.83 4.72
N VAL A 186 -0.54 -16.54 5.08
CA VAL A 186 -1.78 -15.75 4.99
C VAL A 186 -2.24 -15.57 3.53
N ILE A 187 -1.32 -15.37 2.60
CA ILE A 187 -1.63 -15.19 1.18
C ILE A 187 -2.06 -16.51 0.53
N TYR A 188 -1.39 -17.62 0.82
CA TYR A 188 -1.78 -18.96 0.35
C TYR A 188 -3.17 -19.35 0.84
N ARG A 189 -3.49 -19.08 2.12
CA ARG A 189 -4.83 -19.33 2.69
C ARG A 189 -5.93 -18.43 2.11
N LEU A 190 -5.56 -17.30 1.49
CA LEU A 190 -6.50 -16.39 0.81
C LEU A 190 -6.63 -16.67 -0.68
N ALA A 191 -5.63 -17.32 -1.30
CA ALA A 191 -5.57 -17.59 -2.73
C ALA A 191 -6.19 -18.94 -3.12
N ASP A 192 -6.11 -19.97 -2.27
CA ASP A 192 -6.75 -21.27 -2.50
C ASP A 192 -7.62 -21.67 -1.28
N PRO A 193 -8.94 -21.87 -1.44
CA PRO A 193 -9.73 -22.56 -0.43
C PRO A 193 -9.38 -24.07 -0.47
N PRO A 194 -9.21 -24.75 0.68
CA PRO A 194 -9.03 -26.19 0.67
C PRO A 194 -10.28 -26.87 0.10
N GLU A 195 -10.08 -27.78 -0.86
CA GLU A 195 -11.13 -28.41 -1.67
C GLU A 195 -12.11 -29.30 -0.86
N ASP A 196 -11.83 -29.61 0.40
CA ASP A 196 -12.70 -30.44 1.24
C ASP A 196 -13.30 -29.64 2.41
N ASP A 197 -14.47 -29.02 2.19
CA ASP A 197 -15.39 -28.62 3.26
C ASP A 197 -16.72 -29.38 3.11
N PRO A 198 -16.83 -30.59 3.71
CA PRO A 198 -18.03 -31.42 3.59
C PRO A 198 -19.20 -30.96 4.48
N TYR A 199 -19.14 -29.82 5.18
CA TYR A 199 -20.16 -29.47 6.19
C TYR A 199 -20.80 -28.08 6.09
N GLY A 200 -20.37 -27.21 5.17
CA GLY A 200 -21.23 -26.14 4.65
C GLY A 200 -21.99 -25.26 5.64
N LEU A 201 -21.45 -24.92 6.82
CA LEU A 201 -22.05 -23.98 7.77
C LEU A 201 -20.98 -23.15 8.54
N GLU A 202 -21.09 -21.83 8.38
CA GLU A 202 -20.56 -20.69 9.17
C GLU A 202 -19.19 -20.02 8.83
N PRO A 203 -19.11 -18.67 8.91
CA PRO A 203 -17.96 -17.86 8.48
C PRO A 203 -16.80 -18.02 9.45
N ARG A 204 -15.72 -18.63 8.97
CA ARG A 204 -14.53 -18.95 9.78
C ARG A 204 -13.96 -17.70 10.46
N LYS A 205 -13.80 -17.86 11.77
CA LYS A 205 -13.27 -16.92 12.77
C LYS A 205 -12.20 -15.99 12.20
N LEU A 206 -12.51 -14.70 12.33
CA LEU A 206 -11.59 -13.58 12.36
C LEU A 206 -10.27 -13.98 13.03
N LEU A 207 -9.16 -13.72 12.33
CA LEU A 207 -7.80 -13.52 12.84
C LEU A 207 -7.73 -13.44 14.36
N ASP A 208 -7.33 -14.54 15.00
CA ASP A 208 -6.96 -14.54 16.40
C ASP A 208 -5.72 -13.64 16.56
N ARG A 209 -5.78 -12.67 17.47
CA ARG A 209 -4.70 -11.70 17.73
C ARG A 209 -3.37 -12.38 18.11
N ASP A 210 -3.43 -13.65 18.48
CA ASP A 210 -2.31 -14.45 18.96
C ASP A 210 -1.56 -15.19 17.84
N THR A 211 -2.01 -15.09 16.59
CA THR A 211 -1.33 -15.71 15.43
C THR A 211 -0.26 -14.84 14.78
N ILE A 212 -0.05 -13.61 15.28
CA ILE A 212 1.08 -12.75 14.86
C ILE A 212 2.20 -12.97 15.87
N PRO A 213 3.39 -13.46 15.47
CA PRO A 213 4.53 -13.58 16.37
C PRO A 213 4.81 -12.22 17.03
N PRO A 214 4.92 -12.15 18.37
CA PRO A 214 5.18 -10.89 19.08
C PRO A 214 6.54 -10.28 18.73
N ASP A 215 7.43 -11.07 18.13
CA ASP A 215 8.80 -10.76 17.74
C ASP A 215 8.99 -10.83 16.22
N LEU A 216 8.40 -9.91 15.46
CA LEU A 216 8.97 -9.55 14.16
C LEU A 216 10.19 -8.63 14.42
N PRO A 217 11.45 -9.06 14.16
CA PRO A 217 12.64 -8.22 14.27
C PRO A 217 12.72 -7.22 13.10
N LEU A 218 11.70 -6.37 12.93
CA LEU A 218 11.69 -5.30 11.93
C LEU A 218 12.11 -3.94 12.51
N ALA A 219 12.03 -3.77 13.82
CA ALA A 219 12.43 -2.53 14.48
C ALA A 219 13.96 -2.38 14.54
N ASP A 220 14.67 -3.48 14.83
CA ASP A 220 16.13 -3.47 14.95
C ASP A 220 16.81 -3.34 13.59
N ALA A 221 16.30 -4.01 12.54
CA ALA A 221 16.83 -3.88 11.18
C ALA A 221 16.75 -2.45 10.61
N CYS A 222 15.70 -1.68 10.95
CA CYS A 222 15.60 -0.28 10.55
C CYS A 222 16.53 0.64 11.37
N LEU A 223 16.72 0.37 12.66
CA LEU A 223 17.65 1.14 13.49
C LEU A 223 19.10 0.85 13.12
N ASP A 224 19.41 -0.40 12.79
CA ASP A 224 20.72 -0.84 12.32
C ASP A 224 21.05 -0.22 10.96
N TYR A 225 20.11 -0.18 10.01
CA TYR A 225 20.31 0.50 8.72
C TYR A 225 20.54 2.02 8.86
N VAL A 226 19.80 2.69 9.74
CA VAL A 226 19.99 4.14 10.02
C VAL A 226 21.30 4.41 10.79
N ALA A 227 21.75 3.46 11.62
CA ALA A 227 23.04 3.54 12.28
C ALA A 227 24.21 3.29 11.33
N GLU A 228 24.04 2.39 10.35
CA GLU A 228 25.02 2.08 9.31
C GLU A 228 25.16 3.21 8.28
N SER A 229 24.05 3.83 7.85
CA SER A 229 24.12 4.98 6.94
C SER A 229 24.84 6.18 7.54
N LYS A 230 24.65 6.44 8.84
CA LYS A 230 25.37 7.50 9.59
C LYS A 230 26.85 7.20 9.83
N ARG A 231 27.28 5.93 9.72
CA ARG A 231 28.69 5.54 9.82
C ARG A 231 29.40 5.70 8.47
N ALA A 232 28.72 5.41 7.37
CA ALA A 232 29.25 5.58 6.01
C ALA A 232 29.55 7.06 5.68
N ASP A 233 28.72 8.00 6.15
CA ASP A 233 28.92 9.44 5.93
C ASP A 233 30.01 10.08 6.82
N LYS A 234 30.52 9.37 7.84
CA LYS A 234 31.61 9.86 8.71
C LYS A 234 33.00 9.38 8.30
N GLN A 235 33.09 8.57 7.24
CA GLN A 235 34.34 7.98 6.74
C GLN A 235 34.72 8.44 5.33
N SER A 236 34.00 9.40 4.75
CA SER A 236 34.39 10.15 3.54
C SER A 236 34.85 11.56 3.87
#